data_AF-V4B0I0-F1
#
_entry.id   AF-V4B0I0-F1
#
_cell.length_a   1.000
_cell.length_b   1.000
_cell.length_c   1.000
_cell.angle_alpha   90.00
_cell.angle_beta   90.00
_cell.angle_gamma   90.00
#
_symmetry.space_group_name_H-M   'P 1'
#
loop_
_entity.id
_entity.type
_entity.pdbx_description
1 polymer ?
#
loop_
_entity_poly.entity_id
_entity_poly.type
_entity_poly.pdbx_seq_one_letter_code
_entity_poly.pdbx_strand_id
1 'polypeptide(L)'
;MDSSYTNNFCTDPDILKAALLRSDIRLEGMVFMTYHSVGFFQCLRYCLISSDCFSINFQSVDGYCELNVEKDDIFNGTLVTEFGFGLVNKEDMPKELAGPCKDVDCGSQAVCERDINGNPQCQSRPIPNIAFGRPTQQSSHFVSNYHCCQSSHGVDGVTGGYLDNACAVTDYNDFSPWWEVRFNTIYNVTGIEIYSANDTEGVGMLHDFGILVSRRAPLIDENACCRFVKGTLPFGRFKINCLRPVSGDRLRIHMQKTQILLLCEVKVFTVEGYESYNSASAPTSCLKRYGFGMSSGKPVTASGIISGDVTYLVDGNRNMLDINGAQCVSAAPTSGSRWFEIDLGAKYPIESVVVYNKEKTNDIDTTLTNLTIRSYVLTPTYSITTCATYEENFGSTSRIFECEPVVEGRYVLITSTGPNLHLCEVEVTII
;
A
#
# COMPACT_ATOMS: atom_id res chain seq x y z
N MET A 1 -11.71 50.97 19.49
CA MET A 1 -10.34 51.49 19.69
C MET A 1 -9.58 50.38 20.39
N ASP A 2 -9.11 49.34 19.70
CA ASP A 2 -8.11 49.29 18.62
C ASP A 2 -6.69 49.09 19.18
N SER A 3 -6.04 48.02 18.68
CA SER A 3 -4.59 47.68 18.68
C SER A 3 -3.87 47.54 20.04
N SER A 4 -2.94 46.62 20.30
CA SER A 4 -2.19 45.64 19.50
C SER A 4 -1.40 44.71 20.44
N TYR A 5 -1.53 43.40 20.28
CA TYR A 5 -0.42 42.44 20.45
C TYR A 5 -0.70 41.26 19.52
N THR A 6 -0.06 41.29 18.36
CA THR A 6 0.11 40.16 17.48
C THR A 6 1.14 39.21 18.09
N ASN A 7 0.79 37.95 18.28
CA ASN A 7 1.74 36.86 18.11
C ASN A 7 1.01 35.64 17.52
N ASN A 8 1.41 35.32 16.29
CA ASN A 8 1.04 34.14 15.54
C ASN A 8 1.49 32.88 16.29
N PHE A 9 0.58 31.94 16.53
CA PHE A 9 0.94 30.53 16.65
C PHE A 9 0.34 29.79 15.44
N CYS A 10 1.06 29.88 14.33
CA CYS A 10 1.01 28.86 13.30
C CYS A 10 1.77 27.64 13.83
N THR A 11 1.11 26.48 13.78
CA THR A 11 1.67 25.13 13.54
C THR A 11 3.18 24.98 13.72
N ASP A 12 3.58 24.34 14.82
CA ASP A 12 4.93 23.77 14.94
C ASP A 12 4.95 22.34 14.33
N PRO A 13 5.69 22.10 13.23
CA PRO A 13 5.84 20.78 12.63
C PRO A 13 6.77 19.84 13.42
N ASP A 14 7.40 20.29 14.51
CA ASP A 14 8.32 19.47 15.31
C ASP A 14 7.63 18.63 16.41
N ILE A 15 6.30 18.69 16.53
CA ILE A 15 5.53 17.81 17.44
C ILE A 15 5.49 16.34 16.94
N LEU A 16 6.03 16.06 15.75
CA LEU A 16 6.13 14.72 15.14
C LEU A 16 7.46 14.00 15.42
N LYS A 17 8.26 14.45 16.38
CA LYS A 17 9.52 13.77 16.77
C LYS A 17 9.66 13.61 18.28
N ALA A 18 9.10 12.53 18.79
CA ALA A 18 9.54 11.92 20.05
C ALA A 18 9.65 10.40 19.86
N ALA A 19 10.53 9.98 18.96
CA ALA A 19 11.06 8.62 19.00
C ALA A 19 12.22 8.59 20.00
N LEU A 20 12.31 7.53 20.81
CA LEU A 20 13.40 7.32 21.77
C LEU A 20 14.76 7.43 21.10
N LEU A 21 15.60 8.33 21.60
CA LEU A 21 16.94 8.58 21.09
C LEU A 21 17.98 7.97 22.04
N ARG A 22 18.88 7.14 21.50
CA ARG A 22 20.20 6.88 22.11
C ARG A 22 21.17 7.85 21.45
N SER A 23 21.65 8.87 22.18
CA SER A 23 22.53 9.90 21.62
C SER A 23 21.99 10.53 20.32
N ASP A 24 20.72 10.93 20.33
CA ASP A 24 20.02 11.53 19.16
C ASP A 24 19.76 10.59 17.97
N ILE A 25 19.79 9.27 18.15
CA ILE A 25 19.46 8.28 17.11
C ILE A 25 18.29 7.39 17.53
N ARG A 26 17.27 7.29 16.67
CA ARG A 26 16.13 6.36 16.81
C ARG A 26 16.62 4.92 16.65
N LEU A 27 16.25 4.08 17.61
CA LEU A 27 16.45 2.65 17.57
C LEU A 27 15.45 1.99 16.58
N GLU A 28 15.66 2.18 15.27
CA GLU A 28 14.88 1.52 14.21
C GLU A 28 15.39 0.09 13.97
N GLY A 29 14.48 -0.89 13.88
CA GLY A 29 14.82 -2.27 13.48
C GLY A 29 14.84 -3.33 14.57
N MET A 30 14.75 -2.95 15.86
CA MET A 30 14.97 -3.87 17.00
C MET A 30 13.68 -4.27 17.74
N VAL A 31 12.53 -3.77 17.26
CA VAL A 31 11.20 -4.02 17.83
C VAL A 31 10.58 -5.24 17.17
N PHE A 32 10.30 -6.26 17.97
CA PHE A 32 9.71 -7.51 17.50
C PHE A 32 8.20 -7.61 17.83
N MET A 33 7.71 -6.83 18.80
CA MET A 33 6.30 -6.70 19.11
C MET A 33 5.94 -5.31 19.61
N THR A 34 4.81 -4.81 19.14
CA THR A 34 4.18 -3.60 19.67
C THR A 34 2.79 -3.95 20.20
N TYR A 35 2.48 -3.53 21.42
CA TYR A 35 1.17 -3.62 22.03
C TYR A 35 0.62 -2.23 22.28
N HIS A 36 -0.68 -2.06 22.05
CA HIS A 36 -1.42 -1.03 22.78
C HIS A 36 -1.64 -1.56 24.19
N SER A 37 -0.94 -0.99 25.15
CA SER A 37 -1.05 -1.38 26.55
C SER A 37 -1.79 -0.31 27.34
N VAL A 38 -2.63 -0.73 28.27
CA VAL A 38 -3.40 0.20 29.12
C VAL A 38 -2.49 0.94 30.12
N GLY A 39 -1.22 0.55 30.25
CA GLY A 39 -0.25 1.23 31.09
C GLY A 39 1.11 0.53 31.21
N PHE A 40 2.07 1.27 31.77
CA PHE A 40 3.48 0.89 31.88
C PHE A 40 3.73 -0.52 32.48
N PHE A 41 3.04 -0.87 33.58
CA PHE A 41 3.19 -2.17 34.22
C PHE A 41 2.73 -3.35 33.34
N GLN A 42 1.73 -3.12 32.49
CA GLN A 42 1.28 -4.13 31.55
C GLN A 42 2.35 -4.37 30.46
N CYS A 43 3.07 -3.32 30.07
CA CYS A 43 4.21 -3.43 29.14
C CYS A 43 5.36 -4.24 29.75
N LEU A 44 5.75 -3.97 31.00
CA LEU A 44 6.75 -4.75 31.72
C LEU A 44 6.37 -6.24 31.79
N ARG A 45 5.09 -6.51 32.09
CA ARG A 45 4.58 -7.88 32.15
C ARG A 45 4.72 -8.62 30.81
N TYR A 46 4.44 -7.97 29.67
CA TYR A 46 4.59 -8.59 28.35
C TYR A 46 6.02 -9.05 28.09
N CYS A 47 7.02 -8.25 28.48
CA CYS A 47 8.42 -8.64 28.35
C CYS A 47 8.80 -9.79 29.30
N LEU A 48 8.31 -9.76 30.54
CA LEU A 48 8.62 -10.78 31.53
C LEU A 48 8.11 -12.17 31.15
N ILE A 49 6.94 -12.26 30.51
CA ILE A 49 6.36 -13.55 30.08
C ILE A 49 6.86 -14.03 28.72
N SER A 50 7.61 -13.20 27.98
CA SER A 50 8.19 -13.54 26.68
C SER A 50 9.67 -13.91 26.86
N SER A 51 10.04 -15.15 26.55
CA SER A 51 11.42 -15.65 26.75
C SER A 51 12.48 -14.84 26.01
N ASP A 52 12.17 -14.42 24.79
CA ASP A 52 13.11 -13.72 23.89
C ASP A 52 13.17 -12.19 24.13
N CYS A 53 12.34 -11.64 25.02
CA CYS A 53 12.40 -10.21 25.33
C CYS A 53 13.61 -9.87 26.20
N PHE A 54 14.38 -8.84 25.83
CA PHE A 54 15.50 -8.31 26.62
C PHE A 54 15.20 -6.93 27.23
N SER A 55 14.35 -6.11 26.61
CA SER A 55 13.96 -4.79 27.14
C SER A 55 12.62 -4.33 26.56
N ILE A 56 12.05 -3.27 27.14
CA ILE A 56 10.87 -2.57 26.60
C ILE A 56 11.15 -1.12 26.29
N ASN A 57 10.41 -0.59 25.31
CA ASN A 57 10.15 0.83 25.13
C ASN A 57 8.68 1.10 25.45
N PHE A 58 8.38 2.06 26.34
CA PHE A 58 7.01 2.46 26.64
C PHE A 58 6.78 3.94 26.38
N GLN A 59 5.65 4.30 25.78
CA GLN A 59 5.17 5.67 25.61
C GLN A 59 3.82 5.82 26.31
N SER A 60 3.73 6.71 27.30
CA SER A 60 2.50 6.91 28.08
C SER A 60 1.39 7.65 27.35
N VAL A 61 1.74 8.54 26.39
CA VAL A 61 0.76 9.40 25.71
C VAL A 61 -0.21 8.57 24.88
N ASP A 62 0.34 7.66 24.08
CA ASP A 62 -0.45 6.79 23.19
C ASP A 62 -0.58 5.36 23.75
N GLY A 63 0.07 5.03 24.86
CA GLY A 63 0.01 3.69 25.47
C GLY A 63 0.78 2.62 24.70
N TYR A 64 1.70 3.00 23.82
CA TYR A 64 2.51 2.05 23.06
C TYR A 64 3.55 1.37 23.94
N CYS A 65 3.59 0.04 23.82
CA CYS A 65 4.57 -0.83 24.43
C CYS A 65 5.30 -1.59 23.33
N GLU A 66 6.60 -1.40 23.21
CA GLU A 66 7.44 -2.15 22.29
C GLU A 66 8.34 -3.09 23.08
N LEU A 67 8.42 -4.35 22.67
CA LEU A 67 9.37 -5.31 23.20
C LEU A 67 10.58 -5.40 22.25
N ASN A 68 11.79 -5.57 22.80
CA ASN A 68 13.05 -5.73 22.06
C ASN A 68 13.71 -7.12 22.29
N VAL A 69 14.39 -7.68 21.28
CA VAL A 69 14.99 -9.06 21.27
C VAL A 69 16.52 -9.12 21.23
N GLU A 70 17.23 -7.99 21.11
CA GLU A 70 18.69 -7.99 20.97
C GLU A 70 19.40 -7.69 22.29
N LYS A 71 20.42 -8.51 22.60
CA LYS A 71 21.18 -8.47 23.86
C LYS A 71 22.27 -7.40 23.88
N ASP A 72 22.72 -6.93 22.71
CA ASP A 72 23.84 -6.00 22.57
C ASP A 72 23.49 -4.54 22.95
N ASP A 73 22.24 -4.28 23.35
CA ASP A 73 21.70 -2.94 23.62
C ASP A 73 21.21 -2.69 25.05
N ILE A 74 21.82 -3.38 26.03
CA ILE A 74 21.65 -3.06 27.46
C ILE A 74 22.06 -1.59 27.69
N PHE A 75 21.08 -0.73 27.98
CA PHE A 75 21.35 0.62 28.47
C PHE A 75 21.75 0.51 29.94
N ASN A 76 22.94 1.01 30.31
CA ASN A 76 23.38 1.07 31.71
C ASN A 76 22.64 2.22 32.43
N GLY A 77 21.35 2.04 32.72
CA GLY A 77 20.53 2.96 33.49
C GLY A 77 19.02 2.73 33.31
N THR A 78 18.21 3.52 34.01
CA THR A 78 16.76 3.63 33.77
C THR A 78 16.47 5.06 33.33
N LEU A 79 15.92 5.24 32.14
CA LEU A 79 15.51 6.56 31.62
C LEU A 79 13.99 6.63 31.65
N VAL A 80 13.45 7.28 32.69
CA VAL A 80 12.05 7.72 32.73
C VAL A 80 12.08 9.23 32.55
N THR A 81 11.60 9.72 31.40
CA THR A 81 11.52 11.17 31.15
C THR A 81 10.23 11.73 31.74
N GLU A 82 10.21 13.04 32.06
CA GLU A 82 9.00 13.75 32.52
C GLU A 82 7.83 13.66 31.52
N PHE A 83 8.09 13.25 30.28
CA PHE A 83 7.10 13.08 29.20
C PHE A 83 6.52 11.66 29.11
N GLY A 84 6.80 10.80 30.09
CA GLY A 84 6.15 9.49 30.23
C GLY A 84 6.66 8.42 29.26
N PHE A 85 7.92 8.56 28.81
CA PHE A 85 8.63 7.52 28.09
C PHE A 85 9.54 6.73 29.04
N GLY A 86 9.61 5.40 28.87
CA GLY A 86 10.44 4.51 29.70
C GLY A 86 11.12 3.41 28.89
N LEU A 87 12.45 3.34 28.96
CA LEU A 87 13.25 2.18 28.54
C LEU A 87 13.63 1.37 29.78
N VAL A 88 13.30 0.07 29.80
CA VAL A 88 13.60 -0.81 30.94
C VAL A 88 14.14 -2.15 30.46
N ASN A 89 15.32 -2.55 30.94
CA ASN A 89 15.86 -3.88 30.69
C ASN A 89 15.08 -4.92 31.50
N LYS A 90 14.88 -6.12 30.94
CA LYS A 90 14.13 -7.20 31.59
C LYS A 90 14.73 -7.60 32.94
N GLU A 91 16.06 -7.53 33.07
CA GLU A 91 16.78 -7.85 34.31
C GLU A 91 16.45 -6.87 35.46
N ASP A 92 16.09 -5.63 35.12
CA ASP A 92 15.74 -4.57 36.08
C ASP A 92 14.24 -4.59 36.46
N MET A 93 13.44 -5.46 35.84
CA MET A 93 11.99 -5.51 36.06
C MET A 93 11.62 -6.33 37.32
N PRO A 94 10.58 -5.93 38.07
CA PRO A 94 10.05 -6.74 39.16
C PRO A 94 9.47 -8.06 38.63
N LYS A 95 10.15 -9.17 38.89
CA LYS A 95 9.77 -10.52 38.40
C LYS A 95 8.38 -10.94 38.87
N GLU A 96 7.91 -10.40 39.98
CA GLU A 96 6.59 -10.65 40.55
C GLU A 96 5.45 -10.27 39.58
N LEU A 97 5.68 -9.32 38.66
CA LEU A 97 4.71 -8.93 37.63
C LEU A 97 4.39 -10.07 36.64
N ALA A 98 5.28 -11.06 36.50
CA ALA A 98 5.04 -12.25 35.71
C ALA A 98 4.06 -13.24 36.37
N GLY A 99 3.79 -13.08 37.68
CA GLY A 99 2.91 -13.95 38.44
C GLY A 99 3.38 -15.43 38.38
N PRO A 100 2.50 -16.39 38.03
CA PRO A 100 2.87 -17.81 37.92
C PRO A 100 3.97 -18.12 36.90
N CYS A 101 4.27 -17.20 35.98
CA CYS A 101 5.28 -17.35 34.94
C CYS A 101 6.68 -16.87 35.36
N LYS A 102 6.87 -16.38 36.59
CA LYS A 102 8.12 -15.74 37.04
C LYS A 102 9.38 -16.61 36.92
N ASP A 103 9.23 -17.93 37.06
CA ASP A 103 10.31 -18.91 37.06
C ASP A 103 10.19 -19.92 35.89
N VAL A 104 9.38 -19.60 34.88
CA VAL A 104 9.08 -20.50 33.75
C VAL A 104 9.86 -20.06 32.52
N ASP A 105 10.82 -20.88 32.11
CA ASP A 105 11.53 -20.72 30.84
C ASP A 105 10.85 -21.57 29.77
N CYS A 106 10.26 -20.91 28.78
CA CYS A 106 9.56 -21.56 27.68
C CYS A 106 10.48 -21.88 26.48
N GLY A 107 11.79 -21.63 26.58
CA GLY A 107 12.70 -21.73 25.46
C GLY A 107 12.45 -20.66 24.39
N SER A 108 13.21 -20.69 23.30
CA SER A 108 13.10 -19.71 22.22
C SER A 108 11.72 -19.74 21.54
N GLN A 109 11.13 -18.57 21.30
CA GLN A 109 9.87 -18.35 20.55
C GLN A 109 8.56 -18.78 21.23
N ALA A 110 8.52 -18.76 22.57
CA ALA A 110 7.33 -19.09 23.34
C ALA A 110 6.99 -18.03 24.41
N VAL A 111 5.70 -17.90 24.72
CA VAL A 111 5.17 -17.01 25.77
C VAL A 111 4.58 -17.88 26.87
N CYS A 112 4.89 -17.54 28.12
CA CYS A 112 4.24 -18.17 29.26
C CYS A 112 2.88 -17.50 29.53
N GLU A 113 1.80 -18.29 29.50
CA GLU A 113 0.46 -17.86 29.84
C GLU A 113 -0.14 -18.73 30.95
N ARG A 114 -1.29 -18.34 31.49
CA ARG A 114 -2.03 -19.14 32.48
C ARG A 114 -3.09 -19.98 31.77
N ASP A 115 -3.17 -21.27 32.10
CA ASP A 115 -4.29 -22.11 31.68
C ASP A 115 -5.59 -21.76 32.42
N ILE A 116 -6.68 -22.46 32.08
CA ILE A 116 -8.00 -22.29 32.72
C ILE A 116 -7.99 -22.55 34.23
N ASN A 117 -6.97 -23.23 34.75
CA ASN A 117 -6.79 -23.56 36.16
C ASN A 117 -5.77 -22.63 36.85
N GLY A 118 -5.18 -21.68 36.12
CA GLY A 118 -4.19 -20.74 36.63
C GLY A 118 -2.75 -21.24 36.61
N ASN A 119 -2.47 -22.43 36.06
CA ASN A 119 -1.12 -22.97 35.96
C ASN A 119 -0.36 -22.34 34.79
N PRO A 120 0.95 -22.12 34.90
CA PRO A 120 1.74 -21.64 33.76
C PRO A 120 1.80 -22.70 32.65
N GLN A 121 1.63 -22.26 31.42
CA GLN A 121 1.75 -23.06 30.20
C GLN A 121 2.51 -22.27 29.14
N CYS A 122 3.47 -22.92 28.48
CA CYS A 122 4.19 -22.34 27.38
C CYS A 122 3.39 -22.49 26.09
N GLN A 123 3.12 -21.37 25.43
CA GLN A 123 2.44 -21.34 24.15
C GLN A 123 3.36 -20.79 23.07
N SER A 124 3.21 -21.28 21.84
CA SER A 124 3.87 -20.67 20.69
C SER A 124 3.42 -19.23 20.56
N ARG A 125 4.37 -18.32 20.39
CA ARG A 125 4.09 -16.89 20.40
C ARG A 125 3.06 -16.47 19.34
N PRO A 126 2.12 -15.56 19.65
CA PRO A 126 1.27 -14.97 18.63
C PRO A 126 2.17 -14.28 17.60
N ILE A 127 2.03 -14.65 16.32
CA ILE A 127 2.80 -13.99 15.25
C ILE A 127 2.43 -12.50 15.28
N PRO A 128 3.39 -11.59 15.51
CA PRO A 128 3.11 -10.18 15.71
C PRO A 128 2.41 -9.58 14.48
N ASN A 129 1.34 -8.82 14.70
CA ASN A 129 0.79 -7.95 13.66
C ASN A 129 1.73 -6.75 13.50
N ILE A 130 2.63 -6.80 12.52
CA ILE A 130 3.61 -5.72 12.31
C ILE A 130 2.99 -4.43 11.77
N ALA A 131 1.73 -4.46 11.33
CA ALA A 131 1.00 -3.30 10.82
C ALA A 131 0.30 -2.48 11.91
N PHE A 132 0.07 -3.05 13.11
CA PHE A 132 -0.68 -2.40 14.19
C PHE A 132 -0.11 -1.01 14.54
N GLY A 133 -0.98 0.01 14.54
CA GLY A 133 -0.64 1.40 14.84
C GLY A 133 0.36 2.06 13.87
N ARG A 134 0.68 1.42 12.74
CA ARG A 134 1.65 1.96 11.78
C ARG A 134 1.05 3.07 10.91
N PRO A 135 1.87 3.99 10.38
CA PRO A 135 1.37 5.01 9.46
C PRO A 135 0.75 4.40 8.20
N THR A 136 -0.42 4.91 7.82
CA THR A 136 -1.19 4.44 6.68
C THR A 136 -1.52 5.57 5.71
N GLN A 137 -1.81 5.20 4.47
CA GLN A 137 -2.37 6.08 3.45
C GLN A 137 -3.38 5.29 2.62
N GLN A 138 -4.24 6.00 1.90
CA GLN A 138 -5.15 5.42 0.93
C GLN A 138 -5.32 6.36 -0.26
N SER A 139 -5.79 5.85 -1.38
CA SER A 139 -5.97 6.56 -2.66
C SER A 139 -6.88 7.78 -2.56
N SER A 140 -7.96 7.67 -1.79
CA SER A 140 -8.93 8.75 -1.57
C SER A 140 -9.60 8.58 -0.21
N HIS A 141 -10.35 9.59 0.24
CA HIS A 141 -11.07 9.54 1.50
C HIS A 141 -12.56 9.61 1.26
N PHE A 142 -13.33 8.71 1.87
CA PHE A 142 -14.78 8.86 1.90
C PHE A 142 -15.15 10.15 2.63
N VAL A 143 -15.79 11.09 1.93
CA VAL A 143 -16.19 12.37 2.49
C VAL A 143 -17.53 12.18 3.21
N SER A 144 -17.45 11.97 4.53
CA SER A 144 -18.62 11.91 5.40
C SER A 144 -18.57 13.00 6.47
N ASN A 145 -19.74 13.42 6.96
CA ASN A 145 -19.85 14.37 8.08
C ASN A 145 -19.43 13.75 9.44
N TYR A 146 -19.10 12.46 9.47
CA TYR A 146 -18.60 11.74 10.64
C TYR A 146 -17.09 11.51 10.50
N HIS A 147 -16.36 11.52 11.62
CA HIS A 147 -14.93 11.17 11.71
C HIS A 147 -14.65 9.67 11.46
N CYS A 148 -15.33 9.07 10.50
CA CYS A 148 -15.12 7.70 10.08
C CYS A 148 -13.98 7.64 9.05
N CYS A 149 -13.63 6.42 8.66
CA CYS A 149 -13.13 6.18 7.30
C CYS A 149 -11.67 6.59 7.04
N GLN A 150 -10.92 6.98 8.08
CA GLN A 150 -9.48 7.27 7.98
C GLN A 150 -8.68 6.00 7.69
N SER A 151 -7.60 6.13 6.92
CA SER A 151 -6.73 4.98 6.60
C SER A 151 -6.18 4.26 7.82
N SER A 152 -5.99 4.98 8.94
CA SER A 152 -5.45 4.46 10.20
C SER A 152 -6.35 3.44 10.87
N HIS A 153 -7.65 3.45 10.60
CA HIS A 153 -8.57 2.44 11.11
C HIS A 153 -8.25 1.04 10.56
N GLY A 154 -7.56 0.93 9.42
CA GLY A 154 -7.12 -0.37 8.92
C GLY A 154 -6.05 -1.06 9.78
N VAL A 155 -5.53 -0.41 10.83
CA VAL A 155 -4.47 -0.95 11.71
C VAL A 155 -4.65 -0.57 13.18
N ASP A 156 -5.84 -0.16 13.59
CA ASP A 156 -6.10 0.32 14.96
C ASP A 156 -6.45 -0.82 15.95
N GLY A 157 -6.54 -2.06 15.45
CA GLY A 157 -6.88 -3.26 16.24
C GLY A 157 -8.37 -3.50 16.41
N VAL A 158 -9.23 -2.64 15.85
CA VAL A 158 -10.67 -2.74 15.93
C VAL A 158 -11.18 -3.53 14.72
N THR A 159 -11.57 -4.77 14.93
CA THR A 159 -12.12 -5.62 13.85
C THR A 159 -13.62 -5.36 13.59
N GLY A 160 -14.10 -4.14 13.91
CA GLY A 160 -15.51 -3.75 13.85
C GLY A 160 -16.05 -3.62 12.43
N GLY A 161 -17.33 -3.27 12.29
CA GLY A 161 -17.96 -3.07 10.98
C GLY A 161 -17.95 -1.61 10.54
N TYR A 162 -18.34 -1.37 9.28
CA TYR A 162 -18.48 -0.01 8.72
C TYR A 162 -19.36 0.90 9.59
N LEU A 163 -20.45 0.36 10.14
CA LEU A 163 -21.38 1.09 11.02
C LEU A 163 -20.76 1.55 12.35
N ASP A 164 -19.65 0.93 12.76
CA ASP A 164 -18.93 1.30 13.98
C ASP A 164 -17.92 2.44 13.71
N ASN A 165 -17.87 2.96 12.47
CA ASN A 165 -16.86 3.90 11.97
C ASN A 165 -15.41 3.40 12.11
N ALA A 166 -15.22 2.09 12.27
CA ALA A 166 -13.95 1.44 12.59
C ALA A 166 -13.23 0.87 11.35
N CYS A 167 -13.52 1.38 10.16
CA CYS A 167 -12.87 0.92 8.93
C CYS A 167 -12.21 2.06 8.19
N ALA A 168 -11.14 1.75 7.48
CA ALA A 168 -10.54 2.56 6.42
C ALA A 168 -11.39 2.44 5.16
N VAL A 169 -11.80 3.57 4.60
CA VAL A 169 -12.76 3.60 3.49
C VAL A 169 -12.35 4.65 2.47
N THR A 170 -12.22 4.23 1.22
CA THR A 170 -12.01 5.15 0.08
C THR A 170 -13.34 5.74 -0.41
N ASP A 171 -13.30 6.64 -1.39
CA ASP A 171 -14.53 7.14 -2.01
C ASP A 171 -15.27 6.04 -2.81
N TYR A 172 -16.58 6.21 -3.01
CA TYR A 172 -17.45 5.25 -3.71
C TYR A 172 -17.02 4.98 -5.14
N ASN A 173 -16.59 6.04 -5.82
CA ASN A 173 -16.10 6.01 -7.20
C ASN A 173 -14.58 6.16 -7.25
N ASP A 174 -13.88 5.73 -6.19
CA ASP A 174 -12.43 5.76 -6.20
C ASP A 174 -11.89 4.80 -7.26
N PHE A 175 -11.04 5.33 -8.11
CA PHE A 175 -10.48 4.58 -9.21
C PHE A 175 -9.26 3.77 -8.75
N SER A 176 -9.28 2.46 -9.00
CA SER A 176 -8.19 1.53 -8.65
C SER A 176 -7.75 1.75 -7.19
N PRO A 177 -8.70 1.68 -6.24
CA PRO A 177 -8.47 2.15 -4.90
C PRO A 177 -7.38 1.30 -4.24
N TRP A 178 -6.56 1.97 -3.45
CA TRP A 178 -5.50 1.31 -2.72
C TRP A 178 -5.43 1.82 -1.29
N TRP A 179 -4.97 0.93 -0.42
CA TRP A 179 -4.63 1.23 0.95
C TRP A 179 -3.22 0.71 1.23
N GLU A 180 -2.40 1.49 1.91
CA GLU A 180 -1.01 1.20 2.17
C GLU A 180 -0.66 1.45 3.64
N VAL A 181 0.11 0.52 4.21
CA VAL A 181 0.77 0.66 5.51
C VAL A 181 2.28 0.70 5.33
N ARG A 182 2.96 1.57 6.08
CA ARG A 182 4.42 1.66 6.11
C ARG A 182 4.98 1.08 7.40
N PHE A 183 5.92 0.17 7.24
CA PHE A 183 6.74 -0.38 8.30
C PHE A 183 8.01 0.48 8.41
N ASN A 184 8.38 0.92 9.61
CA ASN A 184 9.57 1.76 9.81
C ASN A 184 10.91 1.00 9.59
N THR A 185 10.85 -0.26 9.17
CA THR A 185 11.98 -1.12 8.83
C THR A 185 11.54 -2.17 7.81
N ILE A 186 12.49 -2.91 7.23
CA ILE A 186 12.21 -3.96 6.26
C ILE A 186 11.82 -5.25 6.99
N TYR A 187 10.65 -5.79 6.68
CA TYR A 187 10.20 -7.09 7.17
C TYR A 187 10.07 -8.11 6.04
N ASN A 188 10.29 -9.39 6.35
CA ASN A 188 9.98 -10.51 5.46
C ASN A 188 8.51 -10.91 5.63
N VAL A 189 7.62 -10.26 4.89
CA VAL A 189 6.18 -10.50 4.95
C VAL A 189 5.84 -11.89 4.42
N THR A 190 5.13 -12.68 5.22
CA THR A 190 4.71 -14.06 4.88
C THR A 190 3.24 -14.16 4.53
N GLY A 191 2.45 -13.19 4.95
CA GLY A 191 1.02 -13.14 4.67
C GLY A 191 0.34 -12.03 5.44
N ILE A 192 -0.96 -11.91 5.22
CA ILE A 192 -1.83 -10.97 5.90
C ILE A 192 -3.10 -11.64 6.37
N GLU A 193 -3.82 -10.96 7.24
CA GLU A 193 -5.21 -11.25 7.58
C GLU A 193 -6.02 -9.96 7.47
N ILE A 194 -7.08 -10.00 6.65
CA ILE A 194 -7.95 -8.86 6.39
C ILE A 194 -9.27 -9.09 7.10
N TYR A 195 -9.77 -8.06 7.76
CA TYR A 195 -11.15 -7.91 8.19
C TYR A 195 -11.81 -6.88 7.26
N SER A 196 -12.80 -7.30 6.50
CA SER A 196 -13.59 -6.44 5.61
C SER A 196 -15.07 -6.47 6.01
N ALA A 197 -15.76 -5.37 5.75
CA ALA A 197 -17.20 -5.23 5.91
C ALA A 197 -17.84 -4.75 4.60
N ASN A 198 -19.17 -4.72 4.55
CA ASN A 198 -19.90 -3.90 3.59
C ASN A 198 -20.31 -2.58 4.22
N ASP A 199 -20.63 -1.62 3.37
CA ASP A 199 -21.47 -0.51 3.74
C ASP A 199 -22.95 -0.93 3.91
N THR A 200 -23.80 0.04 4.20
CA THR A 200 -25.25 -0.15 4.37
C THR A 200 -25.99 -0.56 3.11
N GLU A 201 -25.38 -0.40 1.94
CA GLU A 201 -25.95 -0.73 0.63
C GLU A 201 -25.45 -2.10 0.12
N GLY A 202 -24.55 -2.75 0.85
CA GLY A 202 -23.95 -4.03 0.46
C GLY A 202 -22.73 -3.89 -0.45
N VAL A 203 -22.20 -2.69 -0.62
CA VAL A 203 -21.03 -2.35 -1.43
C VAL A 203 -19.76 -2.41 -0.56
N GLY A 204 -18.61 -2.69 -1.17
CA GLY A 204 -17.31 -2.76 -0.46
C GLY A 204 -16.63 -4.13 -0.44
N MET A 205 -17.12 -5.09 -1.23
CA MET A 205 -16.40 -6.35 -1.43
C MET A 205 -15.05 -6.10 -2.11
N LEU A 206 -13.98 -6.69 -1.54
CA LEU A 206 -12.69 -6.72 -2.20
C LEU A 206 -12.76 -7.64 -3.41
N HIS A 207 -12.35 -7.17 -4.58
CA HIS A 207 -12.29 -7.99 -5.79
C HIS A 207 -10.99 -7.77 -6.55
N ASP A 208 -10.50 -8.82 -7.22
CA ASP A 208 -9.39 -8.73 -8.18
C ASP A 208 -8.25 -7.81 -7.69
N PHE A 209 -7.71 -8.08 -6.51
CA PHE A 209 -6.78 -7.18 -5.83
C PHE A 209 -5.41 -7.81 -5.59
N GLY A 210 -4.40 -6.95 -5.59
CA GLY A 210 -3.02 -7.29 -5.33
C GLY A 210 -2.60 -6.93 -3.91
N ILE A 211 -1.81 -7.80 -3.30
CA ILE A 211 -1.07 -7.55 -2.08
C ILE A 211 0.38 -7.37 -2.50
N LEU A 212 0.83 -6.12 -2.46
CA LEU A 212 2.14 -5.68 -2.91
C LEU A 212 2.96 -5.31 -1.68
N VAL A 213 4.23 -5.70 -1.67
CA VAL A 213 5.19 -5.37 -0.63
C VAL A 213 6.31 -4.61 -1.32
N SER A 214 6.63 -3.41 -0.86
CA SER A 214 7.64 -2.57 -1.52
C SER A 214 8.74 -2.14 -0.60
N ARG A 215 9.86 -1.74 -1.21
CA ARG A 215 11.03 -1.17 -0.53
C ARG A 215 11.28 0.23 -1.07
N ARG A 216 11.50 1.21 -0.19
CA ARG A 216 12.04 2.51 -0.58
C ARG A 216 13.56 2.44 -0.79
N ALA A 217 14.02 1.92 -1.93
CA ALA A 217 15.40 2.12 -2.38
C ALA A 217 15.56 3.56 -2.92
N PRO A 218 16.78 4.16 -3.00
CA PRO A 218 16.94 5.59 -3.20
C PRO A 218 16.67 6.00 -4.65
N LEU A 219 15.39 5.91 -5.08
CA LEU A 219 14.70 6.48 -6.26
C LEU A 219 13.77 5.50 -7.02
N ILE A 220 13.51 4.27 -6.54
CA ILE A 220 12.56 3.32 -7.18
C ILE A 220 11.76 2.57 -6.10
N ASP A 221 10.43 2.70 -6.10
CA ASP A 221 9.53 1.81 -5.35
C ASP A 221 9.46 0.47 -6.12
N GLU A 222 10.30 -0.50 -5.76
CA GLU A 222 10.20 -1.88 -6.27
C GLU A 222 9.03 -2.58 -5.58
N ASN A 223 7.87 -2.67 -6.24
CA ASN A 223 6.72 -3.41 -5.74
C ASN A 223 6.92 -4.91 -5.99
N ALA A 224 7.28 -5.66 -4.95
CA ALA A 224 7.32 -7.11 -4.96
C ALA A 224 5.93 -7.70 -4.66
N CYS A 225 5.50 -8.73 -5.41
CA CYS A 225 4.19 -9.32 -5.15
C CYS A 225 4.22 -10.35 -4.01
N CYS A 226 3.40 -10.13 -2.98
CA CYS A 226 3.04 -11.15 -2.00
C CYS A 226 2.01 -12.12 -2.58
N ARG A 227 0.86 -11.62 -3.05
CA ARG A 227 -0.24 -12.43 -3.58
C ARG A 227 -1.17 -11.58 -4.45
N PHE A 228 -1.80 -12.20 -5.46
CA PHE A 228 -2.99 -11.66 -6.13
C PHE A 228 -4.20 -12.52 -5.80
N VAL A 229 -5.32 -11.89 -5.50
CA VAL A 229 -6.60 -12.55 -5.21
C VAL A 229 -7.57 -12.24 -6.34
N LYS A 230 -7.83 -13.25 -7.17
CA LYS A 230 -8.79 -13.16 -8.28
C LYS A 230 -10.21 -13.44 -7.78
N GLY A 231 -11.18 -12.70 -8.30
CA GLY A 231 -12.58 -12.80 -7.93
C GLY A 231 -12.91 -12.00 -6.67
N THR A 232 -14.14 -12.15 -6.20
CA THR A 232 -14.68 -11.38 -5.08
C THR A 232 -14.46 -12.13 -3.77
N LEU A 233 -13.85 -11.46 -2.78
CA LEU A 233 -13.90 -11.88 -1.39
C LEU A 233 -15.16 -11.32 -0.74
N PRO A 234 -15.97 -12.17 -0.08
CA PRO A 234 -17.10 -11.69 0.70
C PRO A 234 -16.63 -10.87 1.91
N PHE A 235 -17.58 -10.34 2.69
CA PHE A 235 -17.27 -9.64 3.93
C PHE A 235 -16.86 -10.64 5.02
N GLY A 236 -16.01 -10.22 5.96
CA GLY A 236 -15.56 -11.02 7.09
C GLY A 236 -14.04 -11.08 7.20
N ARG A 237 -13.54 -12.20 7.71
CA ARG A 237 -12.13 -12.40 8.06
C ARG A 237 -11.46 -13.35 7.07
N PHE A 238 -10.36 -12.92 6.45
CA PHE A 238 -9.62 -13.70 5.46
C PHE A 238 -8.13 -13.69 5.74
N LYS A 239 -7.57 -14.88 5.97
CA LYS A 239 -6.12 -15.06 6.04
C LYS A 239 -5.57 -15.40 4.66
N ILE A 240 -4.60 -14.63 4.20
CA ILE A 240 -4.01 -14.74 2.86
C ILE A 240 -2.51 -14.86 3.02
N ASN A 241 -1.98 -16.03 2.67
CA ASN A 241 -0.54 -16.25 2.67
C ASN A 241 0.08 -15.73 1.37
N CYS A 242 1.25 -15.11 1.47
CA CYS A 242 2.06 -14.81 0.31
C CYS A 242 2.46 -16.11 -0.40
N LEU A 243 2.76 -16.04 -1.70
CA LEU A 243 3.27 -17.19 -2.46
C LEU A 243 4.62 -17.68 -1.91
N ARG A 244 5.40 -16.76 -1.35
CA ARG A 244 6.66 -16.95 -0.64
C ARG A 244 6.91 -15.70 0.23
N PRO A 245 7.82 -15.73 1.21
CA PRO A 245 8.18 -14.53 1.96
C PRO A 245 8.67 -13.40 1.02
N VAL A 246 8.20 -12.18 1.26
CA VAL A 246 8.55 -10.99 0.47
C VAL A 246 9.02 -9.89 1.38
N SER A 247 10.18 -9.32 1.08
CA SER A 247 10.80 -8.32 1.93
C SER A 247 10.41 -6.91 1.54
N GLY A 248 9.97 -6.08 2.50
CA GLY A 248 9.64 -4.67 2.25
C GLY A 248 9.41 -3.84 3.51
N ASP A 249 9.47 -2.52 3.35
CA ASP A 249 9.11 -1.52 4.35
C ASP A 249 7.69 -0.99 4.15
N ARG A 250 6.95 -1.48 3.16
CA ARG A 250 5.53 -1.13 2.94
C ARG A 250 4.73 -2.34 2.47
N LEU A 251 3.43 -2.31 2.77
CA LEU A 251 2.46 -3.23 2.18
C LEU A 251 1.28 -2.43 1.64
N ARG A 252 0.86 -2.74 0.41
CA ARG A 252 -0.28 -2.13 -0.27
C ARG A 252 -1.28 -3.20 -0.69
N ILE A 253 -2.55 -2.97 -0.36
CA ILE A 253 -3.71 -3.66 -0.93
C ILE A 253 -4.24 -2.76 -2.04
N HIS A 254 -4.30 -3.26 -3.27
CA HIS A 254 -4.64 -2.45 -4.45
C HIS A 254 -5.68 -3.19 -5.30
N MET A 255 -6.89 -2.64 -5.39
CA MET A 255 -7.95 -3.18 -6.25
C MET A 255 -7.81 -2.68 -7.68
N GLN A 256 -8.34 -3.43 -8.64
CA GLN A 256 -8.22 -3.10 -10.07
C GLN A 256 -9.44 -2.41 -10.70
N LYS A 257 -10.58 -2.33 -10.00
CA LYS A 257 -11.78 -1.66 -10.54
C LYS A 257 -12.11 -0.43 -9.72
N THR A 258 -12.80 0.50 -10.35
CA THR A 258 -13.43 1.65 -9.70
C THR A 258 -14.51 1.17 -8.76
N GLN A 259 -14.29 1.32 -7.45
CA GLN A 259 -15.25 1.03 -6.39
C GLN A 259 -14.72 1.53 -5.05
N ILE A 260 -15.54 1.42 -4.01
CA ILE A 260 -15.11 1.59 -2.62
C ILE A 260 -14.22 0.42 -2.16
N LEU A 261 -13.05 0.75 -1.58
CA LEU A 261 -12.21 -0.15 -0.80
C LEU A 261 -12.56 0.04 0.68
N LEU A 262 -12.88 -1.06 1.36
CA LEU A 262 -13.33 -1.05 2.76
C LEU A 262 -12.54 -2.09 3.56
N LEU A 263 -11.66 -1.62 4.44
CA LEU A 263 -10.80 -2.45 5.27
C LEU A 263 -10.97 -2.05 6.74
N CYS A 264 -11.46 -2.97 7.57
CA CYS A 264 -11.68 -2.71 8.99
C CYS A 264 -10.46 -3.05 9.84
N GLU A 265 -9.67 -4.04 9.45
CA GLU A 265 -8.38 -4.30 10.09
C GLU A 265 -7.51 -5.11 9.12
N VAL A 266 -6.24 -4.77 9.01
CA VAL A 266 -5.25 -5.48 8.22
C VAL A 266 -4.10 -5.87 9.13
N LYS A 267 -4.00 -7.18 9.39
CA LYS A 267 -2.89 -7.76 10.13
C LYS A 267 -1.84 -8.23 9.16
N VAL A 268 -0.57 -7.88 9.39
CA VAL A 268 0.56 -8.32 8.56
C VAL A 268 1.46 -9.22 9.37
N PHE A 269 1.84 -10.36 8.80
CA PHE A 269 2.64 -11.39 9.44
C PHE A 269 4.02 -11.53 8.78
N THR A 270 5.02 -11.88 9.58
CA THR A 270 6.41 -12.09 9.15
C THR A 270 6.98 -13.37 9.74
N VAL A 271 8.15 -13.82 9.27
CA VAL A 271 8.96 -14.83 9.96
C VAL A 271 9.88 -14.13 10.97
N GLU A 272 10.01 -14.68 12.17
CA GLU A 272 10.99 -14.20 13.15
C GLU A 272 12.38 -14.78 12.86
N GLY A 273 13.43 -13.95 13.00
CA GLY A 273 14.82 -14.41 13.09
C GLY A 273 15.59 -14.57 11.78
N TYR A 274 15.40 -13.71 10.79
CA TYR A 274 16.27 -13.75 9.60
C TYR A 274 16.63 -12.37 9.05
N GLU A 275 17.71 -11.81 9.59
CA GLU A 275 18.52 -10.83 8.88
C GLU A 275 19.05 -11.45 7.58
N SER A 276 18.91 -10.71 6.48
CA SER A 276 19.64 -10.91 5.23
C SER A 276 19.81 -12.35 4.75
N TYR A 277 18.76 -12.97 4.19
CA TYR A 277 19.03 -13.91 3.10
C TYR A 277 18.95 -13.13 1.79
N ASN A 278 19.99 -13.31 0.96
CA ASN A 278 20.10 -12.75 -0.38
C ASN A 278 18.72 -12.68 -1.02
N SER A 279 18.27 -11.46 -1.27
CA SER A 279 16.96 -11.17 -1.83
C SER A 279 16.87 -11.89 -3.16
N ALA A 280 16.26 -13.07 -3.19
CA ALA A 280 15.82 -13.64 -4.45
C ALA A 280 14.84 -12.61 -5.00
N SER A 281 15.30 -11.90 -6.06
CA SER A 281 14.56 -10.87 -6.79
C SER A 281 13.11 -11.27 -6.83
N ALA A 282 12.25 -10.43 -6.25
CA ALA A 282 10.87 -10.78 -6.15
C ALA A 282 10.31 -11.08 -7.55
N PRO A 283 9.58 -12.19 -7.75
CA PRO A 283 8.93 -12.40 -9.01
C PRO A 283 7.95 -11.24 -9.14
N THR A 284 8.10 -10.48 -10.22
CA THR A 284 7.15 -9.48 -10.70
C THR A 284 5.82 -10.09 -11.16
N SER A 285 5.52 -11.31 -10.70
CA SER A 285 4.48 -12.20 -11.20
C SER A 285 3.04 -11.75 -10.97
N CYS A 286 2.79 -10.72 -10.15
CA CYS A 286 1.43 -10.14 -10.07
C CYS A 286 1.26 -8.93 -10.98
N LEU A 287 2.35 -8.19 -11.27
CA LEU A 287 2.32 -7.10 -12.24
C LEU A 287 2.18 -7.67 -13.66
N LYS A 288 2.99 -8.69 -13.98
CA LYS A 288 3.01 -9.36 -15.29
C LYS A 288 1.72 -10.05 -15.72
N ARG A 289 0.88 -10.49 -14.78
CA ARG A 289 -0.20 -11.44 -15.09
C ARG A 289 -1.58 -10.82 -15.19
N TYR A 290 -1.79 -9.61 -14.68
CA TYR A 290 -3.14 -9.05 -14.54
C TYR A 290 -3.27 -7.53 -14.76
N GLY A 291 -2.27 -6.85 -15.34
CA GLY A 291 -2.43 -5.47 -15.82
C GLY A 291 -2.72 -4.45 -14.71
N PHE A 292 -1.87 -4.39 -13.67
CA PHE A 292 -1.85 -3.19 -12.83
C PHE A 292 -1.37 -2.03 -13.70
N GLY A 293 -2.30 -1.29 -14.30
CA GLY A 293 -2.00 -0.19 -15.20
C GLY A 293 -1.15 0.85 -14.47
N MET A 294 0.15 0.87 -14.74
CA MET A 294 1.06 1.93 -14.27
C MET A 294 0.64 3.30 -14.77
N SER A 295 -0.22 3.34 -15.79
CA SER A 295 -0.86 4.52 -16.35
C SER A 295 -2.02 5.06 -15.49
N SER A 296 -2.60 4.29 -14.57
CA SER A 296 -3.74 4.71 -13.73
C SER A 296 -3.44 6.02 -12.98
N GLY A 297 -4.32 7.01 -13.16
CA GLY A 297 -4.22 8.34 -12.55
C GLY A 297 -3.01 9.17 -12.98
N LYS A 298 -2.27 8.74 -14.01
CA LYS A 298 -1.06 9.44 -14.47
C LYS A 298 -1.40 10.67 -15.30
N PRO A 299 -0.55 11.71 -15.28
CA PRO A 299 -0.74 12.85 -16.16
C PRO A 299 -0.76 12.43 -17.64
N VAL A 300 -1.73 12.97 -18.38
CA VAL A 300 -1.89 12.71 -19.82
C VAL A 300 -1.83 14.03 -20.59
N THR A 301 -1.09 14.04 -21.69
CA THR A 301 -1.14 15.11 -22.69
C THR A 301 -1.57 14.56 -24.05
N ALA A 302 -2.00 15.43 -24.95
CA ALA A 302 -2.53 15.02 -26.25
C ALA A 302 -2.16 16.02 -27.35
N SER A 303 -2.30 15.58 -28.61
CA SER A 303 -2.17 16.41 -29.80
C SER A 303 -3.26 17.49 -29.96
N GLY A 304 -4.12 17.65 -28.96
CA GLY A 304 -5.36 18.43 -28.96
C GLY A 304 -6.56 17.52 -28.70
N ILE A 305 -7.70 18.09 -28.31
CA ILE A 305 -8.91 17.34 -27.92
C ILE A 305 -10.09 17.78 -28.78
N ILE A 306 -10.76 16.82 -29.41
CA ILE A 306 -12.02 17.03 -30.13
C ILE A 306 -13.19 16.89 -29.16
N SER A 307 -13.16 15.86 -28.30
CA SER A 307 -14.20 15.57 -27.31
C SER A 307 -13.66 14.68 -26.19
N GLY A 308 -14.34 14.71 -25.04
CA GLY A 308 -13.94 13.99 -23.83
C GLY A 308 -12.88 14.71 -23.01
N ASP A 309 -12.39 14.06 -21.96
CA ASP A 309 -11.31 14.51 -21.11
C ASP A 309 -10.14 13.51 -21.18
N VAL A 310 -8.90 13.99 -21.23
CA VAL A 310 -7.71 13.13 -21.28
C VAL A 310 -7.57 12.25 -20.04
N THR A 311 -8.17 12.64 -18.91
CA THR A 311 -8.18 11.82 -17.69
C THR A 311 -8.85 10.48 -17.89
N TYR A 312 -9.76 10.38 -18.86
CA TYR A 312 -10.45 9.13 -19.17
C TYR A 312 -9.56 8.05 -19.76
N LEU A 313 -8.32 8.38 -20.18
CA LEU A 313 -7.39 7.35 -20.67
C LEU A 313 -6.74 6.52 -19.58
N VAL A 314 -6.90 6.98 -18.34
CA VAL A 314 -6.15 6.52 -17.19
C VAL A 314 -7.05 6.49 -15.96
N ASP A 315 -8.36 6.36 -16.18
CA ASP A 315 -9.38 6.30 -15.12
C ASP A 315 -9.85 4.85 -14.88
N GLY A 316 -9.24 3.89 -15.58
CA GLY A 316 -9.51 2.44 -15.61
C GLY A 316 -10.95 2.06 -15.78
N ASN A 317 -11.72 2.96 -16.36
CA ASN A 317 -13.02 2.65 -16.89
C ASN A 317 -12.85 2.02 -18.28
N ARG A 318 -12.76 0.68 -18.28
CA ARG A 318 -12.69 -0.11 -19.53
C ARG A 318 -13.99 -0.08 -20.37
N ASN A 319 -14.98 0.73 -19.99
CA ASN A 319 -16.25 0.80 -20.70
C ASN A 319 -16.09 1.51 -22.05
N MET A 320 -16.26 0.74 -23.13
CA MET A 320 -16.11 1.24 -24.50
C MET A 320 -17.42 1.83 -25.07
N LEU A 321 -18.56 1.69 -24.38
CA LEU A 321 -19.89 2.07 -24.85
C LEU A 321 -20.31 3.49 -24.45
N ASP A 322 -20.43 4.39 -25.45
CA ASP A 322 -20.91 5.78 -25.28
C ASP A 322 -22.42 5.93 -25.24
N ILE A 323 -23.05 5.20 -24.31
CA ILE A 323 -24.47 5.32 -24.01
C ILE A 323 -24.56 5.81 -22.55
N ASN A 324 -25.13 7.00 -22.35
CA ASN A 324 -25.24 7.68 -21.05
C ASN A 324 -23.92 8.27 -20.49
N GLY A 325 -23.07 8.83 -21.35
CA GLY A 325 -21.90 9.60 -20.94
C GLY A 325 -20.63 8.77 -20.79
N ALA A 326 -20.22 8.04 -21.84
CA ALA A 326 -18.93 7.36 -21.76
C ALA A 326 -17.79 8.36 -21.64
N GLN A 327 -16.86 7.94 -20.82
CA GLN A 327 -15.60 8.58 -20.55
C GLN A 327 -14.59 8.07 -21.57
N CYS A 328 -14.72 8.49 -22.83
CA CYS A 328 -13.71 8.27 -23.86
C CYS A 328 -13.24 9.62 -24.40
N VAL A 329 -12.00 9.67 -24.88
CA VAL A 329 -11.39 10.90 -25.38
C VAL A 329 -10.95 10.77 -26.83
N SER A 330 -11.12 11.86 -27.56
CA SER A 330 -10.83 11.95 -28.99
C SER A 330 -9.72 12.95 -29.25
N ALA A 331 -8.59 12.49 -29.79
CA ALA A 331 -7.47 13.38 -30.09
C ALA A 331 -7.70 14.16 -31.40
N ALA A 332 -7.39 15.46 -31.38
CA ALA A 332 -7.39 16.33 -32.54
C ALA A 332 -6.11 16.13 -33.37
N PRO A 333 -6.17 16.23 -34.70
CA PRO A 333 -4.99 16.08 -35.54
C PRO A 333 -4.04 17.27 -35.38
N THR A 334 -2.75 16.99 -35.21
CA THR A 334 -1.66 17.95 -35.31
C THR A 334 -0.63 17.43 -36.32
N SER A 335 -0.35 18.23 -37.36
CA SER A 335 0.59 17.86 -38.45
C SER A 335 0.31 16.50 -39.10
N GLY A 336 -0.97 16.12 -39.23
CA GLY A 336 -1.39 14.86 -39.86
C GLY A 336 -1.35 13.62 -38.96
N SER A 337 -1.02 13.76 -37.66
CA SER A 337 -1.06 12.68 -36.68
C SER A 337 -1.92 13.06 -35.47
N ARG A 338 -2.44 12.04 -34.77
CA ARG A 338 -3.14 12.17 -33.49
C ARG A 338 -2.36 11.41 -32.45
N TRP A 339 -2.21 11.95 -31.24
CA TRP A 339 -1.48 11.25 -30.19
C TRP A 339 -1.97 11.56 -28.78
N PHE A 340 -1.75 10.59 -27.90
CA PHE A 340 -1.83 10.71 -26.46
C PHE A 340 -0.49 10.30 -25.84
N GLU A 341 -0.09 10.99 -24.79
CA GLU A 341 1.15 10.74 -24.07
C GLU A 341 0.87 10.65 -22.57
N ILE A 342 1.27 9.55 -21.96
CA ILE A 342 1.08 9.28 -20.53
C ILE A 342 2.44 9.40 -19.83
N ASP A 343 2.53 10.24 -18.80
CA ASP A 343 3.73 10.37 -17.95
C ASP A 343 3.64 9.41 -16.75
N LEU A 344 4.39 8.31 -16.77
CA LEU A 344 4.41 7.33 -15.68
C LEU A 344 5.03 7.88 -14.38
N GLY A 345 5.68 9.05 -14.44
CA GLY A 345 6.32 9.75 -13.31
C GLY A 345 7.77 9.33 -13.06
N ALA A 346 8.17 8.14 -13.51
CA ALA A 346 9.53 7.61 -13.44
C ALA A 346 9.81 6.68 -14.63
N LYS A 347 11.07 6.27 -14.80
CA LYS A 347 11.49 5.33 -15.84
C LYS A 347 11.15 3.90 -15.43
N TYR A 348 10.49 3.15 -16.31
CA TYR A 348 10.11 1.76 -16.08
C TYR A 348 10.44 0.86 -17.29
N PRO A 349 10.67 -0.44 -17.05
CA PRO A 349 10.74 -1.45 -18.10
C PRO A 349 9.33 -1.88 -18.52
N ILE A 350 8.82 -1.33 -19.62
CA ILE A 350 7.46 -1.54 -20.12
C ILE A 350 7.38 -2.84 -20.93
N GLU A 351 6.56 -3.78 -20.46
CA GLU A 351 6.32 -5.08 -21.09
C GLU A 351 5.22 -5.00 -22.16
N SER A 352 4.14 -4.29 -21.86
CA SER A 352 2.99 -4.21 -22.75
C SER A 352 2.12 -2.99 -22.47
N VAL A 353 1.33 -2.62 -23.47
CA VAL A 353 0.32 -1.55 -23.37
C VAL A 353 -1.01 -2.10 -23.87
N VAL A 354 -2.07 -1.98 -23.08
CA VAL A 354 -3.44 -2.34 -23.47
C VAL A 354 -4.16 -1.07 -23.88
N VAL A 355 -4.82 -1.09 -25.04
CA VAL A 355 -5.60 0.04 -25.54
C VAL A 355 -7.05 -0.39 -25.67
N TYR A 356 -7.97 0.37 -25.09
CA TYR A 356 -9.42 0.18 -25.18
C TYR A 356 -9.99 1.21 -26.16
N ASN A 357 -10.40 0.77 -27.36
CA ASN A 357 -10.98 1.65 -28.37
C ASN A 357 -12.47 1.89 -28.12
N LYS A 358 -12.94 3.08 -28.47
CA LYS A 358 -14.36 3.42 -28.42
C LYS A 358 -15.21 2.51 -29.29
N GLU A 359 -16.32 2.04 -28.73
CA GLU A 359 -17.29 1.25 -29.47
C GLU A 359 -18.01 2.08 -30.54
N LYS A 360 -18.23 1.47 -31.71
CA LYS A 360 -18.82 2.11 -32.87
C LYS A 360 -20.31 2.27 -32.62
N THR A 361 -20.80 3.49 -32.68
CA THR A 361 -22.23 3.80 -32.74
C THR A 361 -22.64 4.08 -34.19
N ASN A 362 -23.94 4.18 -34.46
CA ASN A 362 -24.45 4.35 -35.82
C ASN A 362 -23.97 5.64 -36.53
N ASP A 363 -23.52 6.64 -35.76
CA ASP A 363 -23.22 7.99 -36.27
C ASP A 363 -21.72 8.34 -36.27
N ILE A 364 -20.84 7.50 -35.71
CA ILE A 364 -19.41 7.79 -35.58
C ILE A 364 -18.58 6.57 -35.97
N ASP A 365 -17.72 6.71 -36.99
CA ASP A 365 -16.71 5.70 -37.28
C ASP A 365 -15.57 5.80 -36.26
N THR A 366 -15.48 4.81 -35.37
CA THR A 366 -14.44 4.72 -34.35
C THR A 366 -13.28 3.82 -34.75
N THR A 367 -13.23 3.39 -36.02
CA THR A 367 -12.16 2.51 -36.51
C THR A 367 -10.81 3.22 -36.40
N LEU A 368 -9.89 2.60 -35.66
CA LEU A 368 -8.51 3.05 -35.52
C LEU A 368 -7.62 2.33 -36.52
N THR A 369 -6.64 3.04 -37.07
CA THR A 369 -5.67 2.49 -38.03
C THR A 369 -4.31 3.12 -37.82
N ASN A 370 -3.26 2.39 -38.22
CA ASN A 370 -1.87 2.88 -38.18
C ASN A 370 -1.44 3.38 -36.80
N LEU A 371 -1.71 2.56 -35.78
CA LEU A 371 -1.31 2.80 -34.40
C LEU A 371 0.18 2.51 -34.23
N THR A 372 0.88 3.38 -33.51
CA THR A 372 2.24 3.13 -33.05
C THR A 372 2.37 3.52 -31.59
N ILE A 373 2.86 2.60 -30.78
CA ILE A 373 3.14 2.78 -29.36
C ILE A 373 4.64 2.89 -29.19
N ARG A 374 5.09 3.99 -28.59
CA ARG A 374 6.50 4.26 -28.30
C ARG A 374 6.68 4.63 -26.84
N SER A 375 7.90 4.52 -26.37
CA SER A 375 8.27 5.04 -25.06
C SER A 375 9.64 5.69 -25.06
N TYR A 376 9.85 6.64 -24.16
CA TYR A 376 11.09 7.40 -24.06
C TYR A 376 11.32 7.96 -22.66
N VAL A 377 12.54 8.47 -22.45
CA VAL A 377 12.93 9.28 -21.29
C VAL A 377 13.45 10.63 -21.77
N LEU A 378 13.14 11.69 -21.03
CA LEU A 378 13.72 13.01 -21.27
C LEU A 378 15.21 12.97 -20.93
N THR A 379 16.04 12.90 -21.97
CA THR A 379 17.50 12.96 -21.91
C THR A 379 17.98 14.01 -22.92
N PRO A 380 19.19 14.57 -22.77
CA PRO A 380 19.73 15.55 -23.73
C PRO A 380 19.74 15.05 -25.18
N THR A 381 19.82 13.74 -25.39
CA THR A 381 19.84 13.10 -26.71
C THR A 381 18.48 12.61 -27.20
N TYR A 382 17.42 12.72 -26.38
CA TYR A 382 16.03 12.29 -26.66
C TYR A 382 15.93 10.99 -27.48
N SER A 383 16.03 9.84 -26.83
CA SER A 383 15.86 8.54 -27.49
C SER A 383 14.43 8.02 -27.35
N ILE A 384 13.71 7.90 -28.47
CA ILE A 384 12.39 7.28 -28.53
C ILE A 384 12.47 5.86 -29.10
N THR A 385 11.87 4.91 -28.40
CA THR A 385 11.89 3.49 -28.76
C THR A 385 10.48 3.02 -29.07
N THR A 386 10.31 2.31 -30.18
CA THR A 386 9.02 1.71 -30.52
C THR A 386 8.79 0.46 -29.70
N CYS A 387 7.66 0.39 -29.00
CA CYS A 387 7.16 -0.80 -28.32
C CYS A 387 6.41 -1.69 -29.31
N ALA A 388 5.41 -1.13 -30.02
CA ALA A 388 4.56 -1.89 -30.93
C ALA A 388 4.01 -1.01 -32.06
N THR A 389 3.68 -1.65 -33.19
CA THR A 389 3.01 -1.03 -34.35
C THR A 389 1.81 -1.87 -34.77
N TYR A 390 0.76 -1.23 -35.26
CA TYR A 390 -0.45 -1.90 -35.72
C TYR A 390 -1.06 -1.17 -36.93
N GLU A 391 -0.99 -1.79 -38.10
CA GLU A 391 -1.39 -1.19 -39.38
C GLU A 391 -2.80 -1.59 -39.84
N GLU A 392 -3.41 -2.59 -39.21
CA GLU A 392 -4.75 -3.05 -39.57
C GLU A 392 -5.86 -2.20 -38.93
N ASN A 393 -7.11 -2.43 -39.37
CA ASN A 393 -8.29 -1.82 -38.77
C ASN A 393 -8.55 -2.39 -37.37
N PHE A 394 -8.41 -1.53 -36.37
CA PHE A 394 -8.76 -1.80 -34.99
C PHE A 394 -10.17 -1.26 -34.72
N GLY A 395 -11.15 -2.17 -34.71
CA GLY A 395 -12.55 -1.86 -34.47
C GLY A 395 -12.87 -1.64 -32.98
N SER A 396 -14.13 -1.82 -32.63
CA SER A 396 -14.68 -1.65 -31.27
C SER A 396 -14.23 -2.75 -30.31
N THR A 397 -12.98 -2.74 -29.90
CA THR A 397 -12.41 -3.75 -29.00
C THR A 397 -11.23 -3.18 -28.21
N SER A 398 -10.72 -3.99 -27.29
CA SER A 398 -9.43 -3.76 -26.65
C SER A 398 -8.36 -4.66 -27.25
N ARG A 399 -7.10 -4.24 -27.17
CA ARG A 399 -5.96 -5.05 -27.61
C ARG A 399 -4.74 -4.81 -26.73
N ILE A 400 -4.03 -5.90 -26.47
CA ILE A 400 -2.72 -5.90 -25.82
C ILE A 400 -1.65 -5.75 -26.89
N PHE A 401 -0.75 -4.80 -26.69
CA PHE A 401 0.44 -4.57 -27.50
C PHE A 401 1.67 -4.92 -26.69
N GLU A 402 2.24 -6.09 -26.96
CA GLU A 402 3.48 -6.54 -26.32
C GLU A 402 4.67 -5.75 -26.87
N CYS A 403 5.54 -5.30 -25.98
CA CYS A 403 6.81 -4.67 -26.32
C CYS A 403 7.88 -5.75 -26.47
N GLU A 404 8.27 -6.04 -27.71
CA GLU A 404 9.31 -7.04 -28.01
C GLU A 404 10.52 -6.39 -28.72
N PRO A 405 11.67 -6.18 -28.03
CA PRO A 405 11.92 -6.44 -26.61
C PRO A 405 11.25 -5.41 -25.69
N VAL A 406 11.24 -5.69 -24.39
CA VAL A 406 10.79 -4.78 -23.33
C VAL A 406 11.43 -3.40 -23.52
N VAL A 407 10.59 -2.35 -23.47
CA VAL A 407 11.03 -0.98 -23.73
C VAL A 407 11.17 -0.21 -22.43
N GLU A 408 12.32 0.42 -22.24
CA GLU A 408 12.57 1.32 -21.11
C GLU A 408 12.03 2.72 -21.38
N GLY A 409 11.19 3.26 -20.51
CA GLY A 409 10.75 4.64 -20.63
C GLY A 409 9.90 5.19 -19.49
N ARG A 410 9.76 6.52 -19.46
CA ARG A 410 8.89 7.26 -18.54
C ARG A 410 7.59 7.69 -19.21
N TYR A 411 7.66 8.05 -20.49
CA TYR A 411 6.52 8.51 -21.25
C TYR A 411 6.04 7.39 -22.18
N VAL A 412 4.75 7.11 -22.22
CA VAL A 412 4.14 6.18 -23.19
C VAL A 412 3.37 7.01 -24.20
N LEU A 413 3.83 6.99 -25.46
CA LEU A 413 3.27 7.76 -26.55
C LEU A 413 2.49 6.83 -27.49
N ILE A 414 1.19 7.06 -27.60
CA ILE A 414 0.27 6.35 -28.48
C ILE A 414 -0.06 7.28 -29.64
N THR A 415 0.39 6.95 -30.85
CA THR A 415 0.20 7.77 -32.05
C THR A 415 -0.63 7.02 -33.08
N SER A 416 -1.52 7.73 -33.78
CA SER A 416 -2.25 7.24 -34.95
C SER A 416 -2.08 8.22 -36.11
N THR A 417 -1.76 7.70 -37.30
CA THR A 417 -1.81 8.47 -38.56
C THR A 417 -3.14 8.32 -39.29
N GLY A 418 -4.04 7.48 -38.76
CA GLY A 418 -5.41 7.33 -39.24
C GLY A 418 -6.29 8.55 -38.93
N PRO A 419 -7.52 8.58 -39.48
CA PRO A 419 -8.46 9.69 -39.29
C PRO A 419 -9.01 9.78 -37.84
N ASN A 420 -8.85 8.73 -37.04
CA ASN A 420 -9.47 8.58 -35.74
C ASN A 420 -8.44 8.18 -34.67
N LEU A 421 -8.64 8.68 -33.45
CA LEU A 421 -7.99 8.22 -32.21
C LEU A 421 -8.94 8.47 -31.03
N HIS A 422 -9.86 7.53 -30.82
CA HIS A 422 -10.92 7.56 -29.81
C HIS A 422 -10.67 6.47 -28.77
N LEU A 423 -10.05 6.83 -27.65
CA LEU A 423 -9.62 5.86 -26.65
C LEU A 423 -10.44 6.04 -25.38
N CYS A 424 -10.81 4.92 -24.75
CA CYS A 424 -11.58 4.90 -23.51
C CYS A 424 -10.74 4.50 -22.31
N GLU A 425 -9.61 3.81 -22.51
CA GLU A 425 -8.66 3.50 -21.45
C GLU A 425 -7.33 3.03 -22.06
N VAL A 426 -6.23 3.29 -21.37
CA VAL A 426 -4.90 2.78 -21.68
C VAL A 426 -4.25 2.23 -20.42
N GLU A 427 -3.85 0.97 -20.46
CA GLU A 427 -3.15 0.31 -19.35
C GLU A 427 -1.71 -0.01 -19.72
N VAL A 428 -0.76 0.39 -18.87
CA VAL A 428 0.67 0.11 -19.07
C VAL A 428 1.14 -0.95 -18.08
N THR A 429 1.73 -2.05 -18.58
CA THR A 429 2.31 -3.13 -17.78
C THR A 429 3.82 -3.03 -17.77
N ILE A 430 4.44 -3.22 -16.59
CA ILE A 430 5.89 -3.18 -16.39
C ILE A 430 6.41 -4.53 -15.84
N ILE A 431 7.68 -4.86 -16.10
CA ILE A 431 8.31 -6.11 -15.62
C ILE A 431 9.10 -6.02 -14.33
#